data_AF-A0A258CTE8-F1
#
_entry.id   AF-A0A258CTE8-F1
#
_cell.length_a   1.000
_cell.length_b   1.000
_cell.length_c   1.000
_cell.angle_alpha   90.00
_cell.angle_beta   90.00
_cell.angle_gamma   90.00
#
_symmetry.space_group_name_H-M   'P 1'
#
loop_
_entity.id
_entity.type
_entity.pdbx_description
1 polymer ?
#
loop_
_entity_poly.entity_id
_entity_poly.type
_entity_poly.pdbx_seq_one_letter_code
_entity_poly.pdbx_strand_id
1 'polypeptide(L)'
;MDGQGILMRMAALVAFATMMSVGTPAVAQQQSEIVFCNKTGSKIFTALAHVPQATKTWTLTAWQTIPAGGCKSVGRWNTALFYYYAEKEGGK
;
A
#
# COMPACT_ATOMS: atom_id res chain seq x y z
N MET A 1 41.99 3.98 -42.57
CA MET A 1 41.03 4.26 -41.47
C MET A 1 41.74 3.93 -40.18
N ASP A 2 42.29 4.95 -39.53
CA ASP A 2 43.21 4.81 -38.39
C ASP A 2 42.46 4.32 -37.15
N GLY A 3 43.00 3.28 -36.50
CA GLY A 3 42.39 2.57 -35.36
C GLY A 3 42.09 3.45 -34.13
N GLN A 4 42.61 4.67 -34.11
CA GLN A 4 42.37 5.67 -33.08
C GLN A 4 40.94 6.27 -33.14
N GLY A 5 40.33 6.34 -34.33
CA GLY A 5 38.97 6.86 -34.51
C GLY A 5 37.86 5.89 -34.07
N ILE A 6 38.15 4.58 -34.06
CA ILE A 6 37.20 3.53 -33.65
C ILE A 6 37.16 3.44 -32.12
N LEU A 7 38.31 3.51 -31.46
CA LEU A 7 38.43 3.52 -29.99
C LEU A 7 37.70 4.72 -29.37
N MET A 8 37.82 5.91 -29.96
CA MET A 8 37.19 7.13 -29.45
C MET A 8 35.66 7.12 -29.59
N ARG A 9 35.13 6.48 -30.64
CA ARG A 9 33.69 6.27 -30.84
C ARG A 9 33.10 5.22 -29.89
N MET A 10 33.85 4.16 -29.57
CA MET A 10 33.41 3.15 -28.61
C MET A 10 33.42 3.68 -27.17
N ALA A 11 34.41 4.48 -26.78
CA ALA A 11 34.44 5.11 -25.46
C ALA A 11 33.23 6.03 -25.21
N ALA A 12 32.80 6.78 -26.24
CA ALA A 12 31.64 7.65 -26.16
C ALA A 12 30.33 6.86 -25.95
N LEU A 13 30.16 5.71 -26.61
CA LEU A 13 28.96 4.88 -26.49
C LEU A 13 28.81 4.23 -25.10
N VAL A 14 29.92 3.82 -24.47
CA VAL A 14 29.90 3.21 -23.13
C VAL A 14 29.51 4.22 -22.06
N ALA A 15 29.95 5.49 -22.18
CA ALA A 15 29.62 6.54 -21.22
C ALA A 15 28.12 6.90 -21.21
N PHE A 16 27.45 6.86 -22.37
CA PHE A 16 26.00 7.08 -22.46
C PHE A 16 25.18 5.94 -21.85
N ALA A 17 25.64 4.69 -21.97
CA ALA A 17 24.94 3.53 -21.42
C ALA A 17 24.93 3.53 -19.88
N THR A 18 25.99 4.04 -19.24
CA THR A 18 26.08 4.11 -17.77
C THR A 18 25.22 5.20 -17.12
N MET A 19 24.80 6.22 -17.87
CA MET A 19 23.93 7.28 -17.33
C MET A 19 22.44 6.90 -17.31
N MET A 20 22.02 5.91 -18.10
CA MET A 20 20.62 5.47 -18.14
C MET A 20 20.25 4.45 -17.04
N SER A 21 21.23 3.98 -16.25
CA SER A 21 21.01 3.04 -15.15
C SER A 21 20.63 3.68 -13.82
N VAL A 22 20.49 5.02 -13.75
CA VAL A 22 19.86 5.67 -12.60
C VAL A 22 18.35 5.51 -12.76
N GLY A 23 17.86 4.33 -12.36
CA GLY A 23 16.44 3.99 -12.37
C GLY A 23 15.62 5.12 -11.77
N THR A 24 14.48 5.41 -12.38
CA THR A 24 13.51 6.34 -11.81
C THR A 24 13.22 5.91 -10.37
N PRO A 25 13.24 6.82 -9.38
CA PRO A 25 12.88 6.46 -8.03
C PRO A 25 11.47 5.86 -8.09
N ALA A 26 11.34 4.60 -7.69
CA ALA A 26 10.03 4.01 -7.50
C ALA A 26 9.32 4.88 -6.48
N VAL A 27 8.33 5.66 -6.92
CA VAL A 27 7.49 6.43 -6.02
C VAL A 27 6.78 5.39 -5.18
N ALA A 28 7.24 5.20 -3.94
CA ALA A 28 6.58 4.32 -3.00
C ALA A 28 5.14 4.81 -2.88
N GLN A 29 4.19 4.01 -3.35
CA GLN A 29 2.78 4.37 -3.28
C GLN A 29 2.43 4.52 -1.80
N GLN A 30 2.17 5.75 -1.37
CA GLN A 30 1.86 6.05 0.02
C GLN A 30 0.46 5.53 0.33
N GLN A 31 0.39 4.39 1.01
CA GLN A 31 -0.86 3.81 1.47
C GLN A 31 -1.35 4.54 2.72
N SER A 32 -2.65 4.80 2.78
CA SER A 32 -3.31 5.24 4.01
C SER A 32 -3.63 4.03 4.88
N GLU A 33 -3.31 4.13 6.17
CA GLU A 33 -3.68 3.14 7.17
C GLU A 33 -5.05 3.45 7.76
N ILE A 34 -5.91 2.44 7.88
CA ILE A 34 -7.18 2.55 8.58
C ILE A 34 -7.03 1.93 9.95
N VAL A 35 -7.30 2.74 10.98
CA VAL A 35 -7.25 2.33 12.38
C VAL A 35 -8.64 2.47 12.98
N PHE A 36 -9.13 1.38 13.58
CA PHE A 36 -10.36 1.40 14.36
C PHE A 36 -10.01 1.53 15.84
N CYS A 37 -10.64 2.50 16.50
CA CYS A 37 -10.45 2.78 17.92
C CYS A 37 -11.74 2.52 18.69
N ASN A 38 -11.72 1.51 19.54
CA ASN A 38 -12.79 1.17 20.45
C ASN A 38 -12.77 2.11 21.67
N LYS A 39 -13.63 3.12 21.67
CA LYS A 39 -13.77 4.06 22.80
C LYS A 39 -14.72 3.56 23.89
N THR A 40 -15.18 2.32 23.81
CA THR A 40 -16.15 1.76 24.76
C THR A 40 -15.46 0.95 25.86
N GLY A 41 -16.20 0.69 26.95
CA GLY A 41 -15.77 -0.21 28.03
C GLY A 41 -16.00 -1.70 27.73
N SER A 42 -16.38 -2.06 26.50
CA SER A 42 -16.67 -3.44 26.10
C SER A 42 -15.80 -3.84 24.92
N LYS A 43 -15.58 -5.14 24.76
CA LYS A 43 -14.95 -5.68 23.55
C LYS A 43 -15.86 -5.43 22.34
N ILE A 44 -15.26 -5.07 21.21
CA ILE A 44 -15.97 -4.96 19.93
C ILE A 44 -15.38 -5.92 18.90
N PHE A 45 -16.24 -6.43 18.02
CA PHE A 45 -15.88 -7.17 16.82
C PHE A 45 -16.12 -6.25 15.63
N THR A 46 -15.19 -6.21 14.69
CA THR A 46 -15.28 -5.34 13.51
C THR A 46 -14.87 -6.08 12.26
N ALA A 47 -15.53 -5.79 11.14
CA ALA A 47 -15.10 -6.20 9.81
C ALA A 47 -15.10 -4.98 8.89
N LEU A 48 -14.23 -5.00 7.88
CA LEU A 48 -14.11 -3.94 6.88
C LEU A 48 -14.37 -4.55 5.50
N ALA A 49 -15.37 -4.04 4.81
CA ALA A 49 -15.53 -4.26 3.38
C ALA A 49 -14.85 -3.12 2.63
N HIS A 50 -14.08 -3.45 1.59
CA HIS A 50 -13.42 -2.46 0.76
C HIS A 50 -13.52 -2.81 -0.72
N VAL A 51 -13.54 -1.77 -1.56
CA VAL A 51 -13.43 -1.91 -3.02
C VAL A 51 -12.29 -1.02 -3.53
N PRO A 52 -11.11 -1.60 -3.81
CA PRO A 52 -10.01 -0.86 -4.41
C PRO A 52 -10.43 -0.29 -5.76
N GLN A 53 -10.02 0.94 -6.06
CA GLN A 53 -10.36 1.56 -7.35
C GLN A 53 -9.82 0.77 -8.54
N ALA A 54 -8.70 0.06 -8.37
CA ALA A 54 -8.05 -0.73 -9.40
C ALA A 54 -8.83 -2.00 -9.79
N THR A 55 -9.38 -2.72 -8.81
CA THR A 55 -10.03 -4.01 -9.05
C THR A 55 -11.54 -3.90 -9.17
N LYS A 56 -12.16 -2.86 -8.59
CA LYS A 56 -13.62 -2.68 -8.56
C LYS A 56 -14.39 -3.86 -7.96
N THR A 57 -13.71 -4.75 -7.23
CA THR A 57 -14.31 -5.91 -6.57
C THR A 57 -14.41 -5.67 -5.07
N TRP A 58 -15.60 -5.93 -4.51
CA TRP A 58 -15.79 -5.90 -3.06
C TRP A 58 -15.09 -7.07 -2.40
N THR A 59 -14.25 -6.76 -1.41
CA THR A 59 -13.57 -7.73 -0.55
C THR A 59 -13.94 -7.45 0.90
N LEU A 60 -14.26 -8.50 1.65
CA LEU A 60 -14.54 -8.41 3.09
C LEU A 60 -13.34 -8.95 3.87
N THR A 61 -12.83 -8.17 4.83
CA THR A 61 -11.84 -8.67 5.78
C THR A 61 -12.50 -9.62 6.78
N ALA A 62 -11.74 -10.59 7.28
CA ALA A 62 -12.19 -11.39 8.42
C ALA A 62 -12.55 -10.47 9.61
N TRP A 63 -13.51 -10.93 10.42
CA TRP A 63 -13.85 -10.27 11.68
C TRP A 63 -12.65 -10.20 12.60
N GLN A 64 -12.46 -9.04 13.22
CA GLN A 64 -11.38 -8.76 14.13
C GLN A 64 -11.92 -8.27 15.46
N THR A 65 -11.28 -8.70 16.54
CA THR A 65 -11.58 -8.21 17.88
C THR A 65 -10.73 -7.00 18.23
N ILE A 66 -11.35 -5.99 18.84
CA ILE A 66 -10.67 -4.84 19.45
C ILE A 66 -11.09 -4.75 20.93
N PRO A 67 -10.13 -4.83 21.88
CA PRO A 67 -10.44 -4.77 23.30
C PRO A 67 -10.99 -3.39 23.69
N ALA A 68 -11.63 -3.31 24.86
CA ALA A 68 -12.13 -2.06 25.43
C ALA A 68 -11.00 -1.01 25.49
N GLY A 69 -11.30 0.23 25.06
CA GLY A 69 -10.32 1.33 25.01
C GLY A 69 -9.21 1.19 23.96
N GLY A 70 -9.12 0.07 23.25
CA GLY A 70 -8.01 -0.23 22.34
C GLY A 70 -8.18 0.34 20.94
N CYS A 71 -7.08 0.44 20.19
CA CYS A 71 -7.08 0.69 18.76
C CYS A 71 -6.41 -0.46 18.01
N LYS A 72 -6.84 -0.73 16.77
CA LYS A 72 -6.25 -1.74 15.90
C LYS A 72 -6.21 -1.26 14.45
N SER A 73 -5.07 -1.45 13.79
CA SER A 73 -4.96 -1.28 12.35
C SER A 73 -5.72 -2.42 11.66
N VAL A 74 -6.66 -2.05 10.78
CA VAL A 74 -7.51 -3.00 10.05
C VAL A 74 -7.11 -3.13 8.57
N GLY A 75 -6.15 -2.32 8.12
CA GLY A 75 -5.43 -2.52 6.87
C GLY A 75 -4.90 -1.22 6.25
N ARG A 76 -4.28 -1.36 5.07
CA ARG A 76 -3.62 -0.27 4.34
C ARG A 76 -4.01 -0.30 2.86
N TRP A 77 -4.39 0.84 2.32
CA TRP A 77 -4.81 0.97 0.91
C TRP A 77 -4.41 2.32 0.33
N ASN A 78 -4.17 2.38 -0.98
CA ASN A 78 -3.95 3.64 -1.69
C ASN A 78 -5.26 4.44 -1.81
N THR A 79 -6.21 3.89 -2.56
CA THR A 79 -7.55 4.47 -2.78
C THR A 79 -8.59 3.37 -2.88
N ALA A 80 -9.60 3.40 -2.02
CA ALA A 80 -10.72 2.48 -2.05
C ALA A 80 -11.96 3.14 -1.44
N LEU A 81 -13.14 2.59 -1.73
CA LEU A 81 -14.34 2.85 -0.94
C LEU A 81 -14.44 1.80 0.17
N PHE A 82 -15.01 2.19 1.30
CA PHE A 82 -15.04 1.37 2.51
C PHE A 82 -16.43 1.34 3.14
N TYR A 83 -16.81 0.20 3.66
CA TYR A 83 -17.88 0.03 4.64
C TYR A 83 -17.33 -0.74 5.83
N TYR A 84 -17.79 -0.40 7.03
CA TYR A 84 -17.41 -1.13 8.23
C TYR A 84 -18.62 -1.67 8.95
N TYR A 85 -18.42 -2.80 9.60
CA TYR A 85 -19.36 -3.43 10.51
C TYR A 85 -18.73 -3.44 11.89
N ALA A 86 -19.53 -3.17 12.91
CA ALA A 86 -19.07 -3.19 14.29
C ALA A 86 -20.17 -3.75 15.18
N GLU A 87 -19.82 -4.72 16.00
CA GLU A 87 -20.70 -5.37 16.96
C GLU A 87 -20.04 -5.34 18.34
N LYS A 88 -20.82 -4.98 19.36
CA LYS A 88 -20.36 -5.05 20.74
C LYS A 88 -20.52 -6.47 21.25
N GLU A 89 -19.57 -6.96 22.05
CA GLU A 89 -19.69 -8.24 22.72
C GLU A 89 -20.99 -8.31 23.56
N GLY A 90 -21.82 -9.32 23.27
CA GLY A 90 -23.13 -9.49 23.90
C GLY A 90 -24.22 -8.56 23.38
N GLY A 91 -23.96 -7.77 22.33
CA GLY A 91 -25.00 -7.02 21.61
C GLY A 91 -25.85 -7.96 20.75
N LYS A 92 -27.16 -7.71 20.71
CA LYS A 92 -28.04 -8.19 19.64
C LYS A 92 -28.13 -7.12 18.57
#